data_AF-A0A7W7RW42-F1
#
_entry.id   AF-A0A7W7RW42-F1
#
_cell.length_a   1.000
_cell.length_b   1.000
_cell.length_c   1.000
_cell.angle_alpha   90.00
_cell.angle_beta   90.00
_cell.angle_gamma   90.00
#
_symmetry.space_group_name_H-M   'P 1'
#
loop_
_entity.id
_entity.type
_entity.pdbx_description
1 polymer ?
#
loop_
_entity_poly.entity_id
_entity_poly.type
_entity_poly.pdbx_seq_one_letter_code
_entity_poly.pdbx_strand_id
1 'polypeptide(L)'
;MAIRGTLPRAEIKQIAAATYHQVWWPSVDEVRFDGDHLPVWTARDERAEPYPDGQSGDYLDPVTGELLPTWDEALDELDRDEAAEPLHVVRFGDQVDVQGIVAGSPDAHKRIGYLTKYLTKSLGDTLDPDDIGYHARRDHAARMVEALRYEPCSPTCANWLRYGVQPKGAKAGMVPGRCRSKAHKPEHLGYAGRRVLVSRKWSNKTLREHRQDRRAWVLDALGLPDETATDPHRYVWRPVSTKDPTRTPLAKRLLRGVANRHRTRKRLLELQARADGRPIEDLSATSPPGVAA
;
A
#
# COMPACT_ATOMS: atom_id res chain seq x y z
N MET A 1 10.41 17.06 -6.41
CA MET A 1 11.14 15.80 -6.15
C MET A 1 12.43 16.10 -5.40
N ALA A 2 12.68 15.44 -4.26
CA ALA A 2 13.92 15.61 -3.50
C ALA A 2 14.82 14.38 -3.67
N ILE A 3 16.07 14.58 -4.08
CA ILE A 3 17.02 13.49 -4.34
C ILE A 3 18.29 13.72 -3.54
N ARG A 4 18.82 12.63 -2.95
CA ARG A 4 20.18 12.58 -2.43
C ARG A 4 21.09 12.07 -3.55
N GLY A 5 22.08 12.86 -3.95
CA GLY A 5 23.02 12.48 -5.00
C GLY A 5 23.54 13.68 -5.79
N THR A 6 24.40 13.41 -6.77
CA THR A 6 25.09 14.41 -7.60
C THR A 6 24.61 14.43 -9.05
N LEU A 7 23.50 13.75 -9.36
CA LEU A 7 22.92 13.72 -10.71
C LEU A 7 22.60 15.14 -11.20
N PRO A 8 23.11 15.55 -12.38
CA PRO A 8 22.79 16.83 -12.99
C PRO A 8 21.27 17.00 -13.21
N ARG A 9 20.78 18.21 -12.98
CA ARG A 9 19.35 18.53 -13.17
C ARG A 9 18.89 18.30 -14.61
N ALA A 10 19.76 18.53 -15.59
CA ALA A 10 19.48 18.30 -17.00
C ALA A 10 19.19 16.81 -17.28
N GLU A 11 20.02 15.91 -16.76
CA GLU A 11 19.82 14.46 -16.87
C GLU A 11 18.52 14.02 -16.20
N ILE A 12 18.22 14.54 -15.01
CA ILE A 12 16.97 14.20 -14.31
C ILE A 12 15.74 14.63 -15.13
N LYS A 13 15.79 15.78 -15.79
CA LYS A 13 14.72 16.24 -16.69
C LYS A 13 14.60 15.34 -17.92
N GLN A 14 15.71 14.90 -18.51
CA GLN A 14 15.70 13.95 -19.63
C GLN A 14 15.11 12.60 -19.20
N ILE A 15 15.51 12.08 -18.03
CA ILE A 15 14.96 10.85 -17.47
C ILE A 15 13.45 11.00 -17.24
N ALA A 16 13.01 12.10 -16.64
CA ALA A 16 11.58 12.35 -16.41
C ALA A 16 10.79 12.42 -17.73
N ALA A 17 11.31 13.11 -18.74
CA ALA A 17 10.69 13.19 -20.07
C ALA A 17 10.62 11.84 -20.79
N ALA A 18 11.65 11.00 -20.62
CA ALA A 18 11.70 9.66 -21.22
C ALA A 18 10.92 8.60 -20.42
N THR A 19 10.60 8.86 -19.15
CA THR A 19 9.91 7.90 -18.29
C THR A 19 8.41 7.98 -18.47
N TYR A 20 7.82 6.84 -18.87
CA TYR A 20 6.38 6.66 -18.96
C TYR A 20 5.97 5.31 -18.36
N HIS A 21 4.69 5.16 -18.08
CA HIS A 21 4.09 3.91 -17.68
C HIS A 21 2.87 3.62 -18.56
N GLN A 22 2.88 2.47 -19.23
CA GLN A 22 1.71 1.94 -19.93
C GLN A 22 0.95 1.01 -19.00
N VAL A 23 -0.37 1.17 -18.96
CA VAL A 23 -1.32 0.31 -18.27
C VAL A 23 -2.06 -0.49 -19.33
N TRP A 24 -1.63 -1.73 -19.54
CA TRP A 24 -2.25 -2.68 -20.45
C TRP A 24 -3.35 -3.45 -19.72
N TRP A 25 -4.55 -2.88 -19.70
CA TRP A 25 -5.75 -3.44 -19.10
C TRP A 25 -6.88 -3.49 -20.12
N PRO A 26 -7.92 -4.31 -19.89
CA PRO A 26 -9.11 -4.32 -20.74
C PRO A 26 -9.74 -2.93 -20.89
N SER A 27 -10.40 -2.68 -22.01
CA SER A 27 -11.09 -1.41 -22.28
C SER A 27 -12.21 -1.15 -21.26
N VAL A 28 -12.45 0.14 -21.01
CA VAL A 28 -13.53 0.66 -20.15
C VAL A 28 -14.45 1.62 -20.92
N ASP A 29 -14.36 1.62 -22.26
CA ASP A 29 -15.10 2.57 -23.12
C ASP A 29 -16.60 2.26 -23.17
N GLU A 30 -16.97 1.00 -23.00
CA GLU A 30 -18.35 0.53 -23.00
C GLU A 30 -18.78 0.08 -21.60
N VAL A 31 -19.75 0.79 -21.03
CA VAL A 31 -20.44 0.35 -19.81
C VAL A 31 -21.47 -0.72 -20.20
N ARG A 32 -21.21 -1.97 -19.80
CA ARG A 32 -22.10 -3.11 -20.07
C ARG A 32 -23.11 -3.35 -18.95
N PHE A 33 -22.70 -3.11 -17.70
CA PHE A 33 -23.53 -3.37 -16.52
C PHE A 33 -23.70 -2.13 -15.65
N ASP A 34 -24.94 -1.67 -15.49
CA ASP A 34 -25.28 -0.51 -14.67
C ASP A 34 -26.71 -0.58 -14.10
N GLY A 35 -26.97 0.20 -13.05
CA GLY A 35 -28.28 0.29 -12.41
C GLY A 35 -28.77 -1.07 -11.93
N ASP A 36 -29.93 -1.48 -12.45
CA ASP A 36 -30.57 -2.76 -12.10
C ASP A 36 -30.08 -3.94 -12.96
N HIS A 37 -29.27 -3.68 -14.00
CA HIS A 37 -28.67 -4.70 -14.85
C HIS A 37 -27.22 -4.97 -14.42
N LEU A 38 -27.08 -5.81 -13.39
CA LEU A 38 -25.79 -6.19 -12.82
C LEU A 38 -25.49 -7.68 -13.06
N PRO A 39 -24.21 -8.05 -13.23
CA PRO A 39 -23.85 -9.44 -13.44
C PRO A 39 -24.11 -10.25 -12.17
N VAL A 40 -24.52 -11.51 -12.37
CA VAL A 40 -24.95 -12.39 -11.30
C VAL A 40 -23.85 -13.40 -10.97
N TRP A 41 -23.63 -13.63 -9.69
CA TRP A 41 -22.66 -14.64 -9.24
C TRP A 41 -23.25 -16.05 -9.34
N THR A 42 -22.49 -16.96 -9.94
CA THR A 42 -22.74 -18.40 -9.91
C THR A 42 -21.61 -19.12 -9.18
N ALA A 43 -21.96 -20.09 -8.33
CA ALA A 43 -20.97 -20.94 -7.70
C ALA A 43 -20.43 -21.92 -8.75
N ARG A 44 -19.11 -22.07 -8.79
CA ARG A 44 -18.47 -23.07 -9.66
C ARG A 44 -18.53 -24.44 -8.99
N ASP A 45 -18.58 -25.49 -9.80
CA ASP A 45 -18.52 -26.87 -9.31
C ASP A 45 -17.24 -27.09 -8.49
N GLU A 46 -17.36 -27.69 -7.31
CA GLU A 46 -16.23 -28.02 -6.42
C GLU A 46 -15.22 -28.98 -7.06
N ARG A 47 -15.63 -29.72 -8.10
CA ARG A 47 -14.77 -30.65 -8.87
C ARG A 47 -14.01 -29.97 -10.00
N ALA A 48 -14.36 -28.73 -10.36
CA ALA A 48 -13.66 -28.00 -11.40
C ALA A 48 -12.24 -27.63 -10.95
N GLU A 49 -11.31 -27.53 -11.91
CA GLU A 49 -9.94 -27.11 -11.59
C GLU A 49 -9.95 -25.69 -11.01
N PRO A 50 -9.37 -25.46 -9.82
CA PRO A 50 -9.43 -24.16 -9.17
C PRO A 50 -8.68 -23.12 -9.98
N TYR A 51 -9.20 -21.88 -9.99
CA TYR A 51 -8.47 -20.79 -10.61
C TYR A 51 -7.14 -20.53 -9.85
N PRO A 52 -6.04 -20.23 -10.56
CA PRO A 52 -4.74 -19.95 -9.93
C PRO A 52 -4.78 -18.78 -8.94
N ASP A 53 -5.72 -17.85 -9.12
CA ASP A 53 -5.90 -16.67 -8.26
C ASP A 53 -6.83 -16.90 -7.06
N GLY A 54 -7.38 -18.11 -6.92
CA GLY A 54 -8.25 -18.51 -5.81
C GLY A 54 -9.72 -18.08 -5.95
N GLN A 55 -10.17 -17.67 -7.14
CA GLN A 55 -11.58 -17.49 -7.47
C GLN A 55 -12.37 -18.81 -7.35
N SER A 56 -13.60 -18.75 -6.83
CA SER A 56 -14.41 -19.92 -6.45
C SER A 56 -15.79 -19.99 -7.12
N GLY A 57 -16.01 -19.20 -8.16
CA GLY A 57 -17.28 -18.97 -8.83
C GLY A 57 -17.10 -17.93 -9.91
N ASP A 58 -18.15 -17.65 -10.65
CA ASP A 58 -18.09 -16.82 -11.84
C ASP A 58 -19.20 -15.78 -11.85
N TYR A 59 -18.97 -14.68 -12.54
CA TYR A 59 -20.00 -13.72 -12.90
C TYR A 59 -20.52 -14.01 -14.30
N LEU A 60 -21.84 -13.95 -14.47
CA LEU A 60 -22.51 -14.10 -15.76
C LEU A 60 -23.45 -12.92 -16.04
N ASP A 61 -23.69 -12.69 -17.32
CA ASP A 61 -24.71 -11.76 -17.80
C ASP A 61 -26.11 -12.34 -17.47
N PRO A 62 -26.98 -11.63 -16.73
CA PRO A 62 -28.29 -12.14 -16.34
C PRO A 62 -29.27 -12.32 -17.51
N VAL A 63 -29.04 -11.67 -18.66
CA VAL A 63 -29.90 -11.74 -19.83
C VAL A 63 -29.46 -12.87 -20.76
N THR A 64 -28.16 -12.98 -21.06
CA THR A 64 -27.66 -14.02 -21.98
C THR A 64 -27.33 -15.33 -21.28
N GLY A 65 -27.04 -15.29 -19.99
CA GLY A 65 -26.54 -16.44 -19.23
C GLY A 65 -25.06 -16.74 -19.46
N GLU A 66 -24.37 -15.95 -20.28
CA GLU A 66 -22.96 -16.17 -20.62
C GLU A 66 -22.03 -15.74 -19.48
N LEU A 67 -20.99 -16.53 -19.23
CA LEU A 67 -19.94 -16.17 -18.29
C LEU A 67 -19.15 -14.97 -18.81
N LEU A 68 -18.88 -14.02 -17.92
CA LEU A 68 -17.96 -12.93 -18.22
C LEU A 68 -16.53 -13.48 -18.31
N PRO A 69 -15.68 -12.96 -19.21
CA PRO A 69 -14.27 -13.33 -19.25
C PRO A 69 -13.60 -13.03 -17.92
N THR A 70 -12.78 -13.97 -17.46
CA THR A 70 -11.92 -13.77 -16.29
C THR A 70 -10.86 -12.70 -16.55
N TRP A 71 -10.23 -12.20 -15.51
CA TRP A 71 -9.17 -11.20 -15.65
C TRP A 71 -8.04 -11.69 -16.55
N ASP A 72 -7.59 -12.92 -16.36
CA ASP A 72 -6.46 -13.46 -17.13
C ASP A 72 -6.91 -13.76 -18.58
N GLU A 73 -8.13 -14.26 -18.82
CA GLU A 73 -8.69 -14.40 -20.19
C GLU A 73 -8.82 -13.06 -20.92
N ALA A 74 -9.26 -12.00 -20.23
CA ALA A 74 -9.37 -10.67 -20.80
C ALA A 74 -7.99 -10.07 -21.15
N LEU A 75 -6.94 -10.44 -20.42
CA LEU A 75 -5.56 -10.10 -20.80
C LEU A 75 -5.05 -10.94 -21.97
N ASP A 76 -5.39 -12.23 -22.02
CA ASP A 76 -5.05 -13.10 -23.15
C ASP A 76 -5.77 -12.66 -24.44
N GLU A 77 -6.98 -12.09 -24.34
CA GLU A 77 -7.68 -11.44 -25.44
C GLU A 77 -6.96 -10.18 -25.90
N LEU A 78 -6.56 -9.32 -24.95
CA LEU A 78 -5.80 -8.10 -25.23
C LEU A 78 -4.45 -8.41 -25.90
N ASP A 79 -3.74 -9.43 -25.44
CA ASP A 79 -2.44 -9.84 -25.99
C ASP A 79 -2.56 -10.41 -27.41
N ARG A 80 -3.73 -10.94 -27.80
CA ARG A 80 -4.01 -11.45 -29.14
C ARG A 80 -4.46 -10.37 -30.13
N ASP A 81 -4.87 -9.21 -29.65
CA ASP A 81 -5.30 -8.10 -30.50
C ASP A 81 -4.09 -7.26 -30.94
N GLU A 82 -3.73 -7.37 -32.22
CA GLU A 82 -2.62 -6.62 -32.81
C GLU A 82 -2.85 -5.10 -32.85
N ALA A 83 -4.11 -4.66 -32.74
CA ALA A 83 -4.49 -3.26 -32.69
C ALA A 83 -4.68 -2.74 -31.26
N ALA A 84 -4.44 -3.57 -30.23
CA ALA A 84 -4.62 -3.18 -28.85
C ALA A 84 -3.74 -1.97 -28.48
N GLU A 85 -4.35 -1.01 -27.80
CA GLU A 85 -3.66 0.13 -27.20
C GLU A 85 -3.69 0.03 -25.67
N PRO A 86 -2.66 0.54 -24.97
CA PRO A 86 -2.69 0.58 -23.52
C PRO A 86 -3.81 1.50 -23.06
N LEU A 87 -4.67 1.01 -22.18
CA LEU A 87 -5.78 1.77 -21.58
C LEU A 87 -5.33 3.16 -21.10
N HIS A 88 -4.16 3.23 -20.45
CA HIS A 88 -3.56 4.50 -20.08
C HIS A 88 -2.06 4.53 -20.38
N VAL A 89 -1.59 5.69 -20.85
CA VAL A 89 -0.16 6.04 -20.88
C VAL A 89 0.08 7.22 -19.97
N VAL A 90 0.74 6.98 -18.84
CA VAL A 90 1.06 8.01 -17.85
C VAL A 90 2.48 8.50 -18.08
N ARG A 91 2.66 9.83 -18.16
CA ARG A 91 3.95 10.51 -18.27
C ARG A 91 4.11 11.50 -17.12
N PHE A 92 5.34 11.84 -16.78
CA PHE A 92 5.57 13.01 -15.94
C PHE A 92 5.14 14.28 -16.69
N GLY A 93 4.45 15.18 -16.00
CA GLY A 93 4.13 16.50 -16.56
C GLY A 93 5.36 17.40 -16.63
N ASP A 94 5.20 18.58 -17.24
CA ASP A 94 6.28 19.54 -17.49
C ASP A 94 6.97 20.06 -16.22
N GLN A 95 6.27 20.00 -15.09
CA GLN A 95 6.72 20.52 -13.80
C GLN A 95 7.63 19.53 -13.07
N VAL A 96 8.88 19.44 -13.50
CA VAL A 96 9.93 18.67 -12.81
C VAL A 96 10.77 19.61 -11.92
N ASP A 97 10.33 19.81 -10.68
CA ASP A 97 11.08 20.54 -9.66
C ASP A 97 12.08 19.62 -8.93
N VAL A 98 13.38 19.77 -9.23
CA VAL A 98 14.46 18.95 -8.67
C VAL A 98 15.18 19.68 -7.55
N GLN A 99 15.02 19.15 -6.35
CA GLN A 99 15.54 19.70 -5.10
C GLN A 99 16.68 18.82 -4.59
N GLY A 100 17.94 19.24 -4.81
CA GLY A 100 19.12 18.56 -4.28
C GLY A 100 19.25 18.80 -2.77
N ILE A 101 19.47 17.74 -1.99
CA ILE A 101 19.61 17.84 -0.53
C ILE A 101 20.98 17.32 -0.10
N VAL A 102 21.76 18.19 0.54
CA VAL A 102 23.04 17.84 1.16
C VAL A 102 22.79 17.33 2.58
N ALA A 103 23.25 16.10 2.87
CA ALA A 103 23.09 15.50 4.20
C ALA A 103 23.79 16.35 5.28
N GLY A 104 23.16 16.48 6.45
CA GLY A 104 23.69 17.24 7.58
C GLY A 104 23.53 18.77 7.48
N SER A 105 23.04 19.30 6.35
CA SER A 105 22.80 20.74 6.20
C SER A 105 21.53 21.22 6.93
N PRO A 106 21.46 22.49 7.37
CA PRO A 106 20.23 23.08 7.89
C PRO A 106 19.04 23.01 6.91
N ASP A 107 19.32 23.16 5.60
CA ASP A 107 18.32 23.05 4.53
C ASP A 107 17.72 21.64 4.45
N ALA A 108 18.50 20.58 4.68
CA ALA A 108 17.99 19.23 4.76
C ALA A 108 16.94 19.07 5.88
N HIS A 109 17.18 19.64 7.05
CA HIS A 109 16.26 19.55 8.17
C HIS A 109 14.93 20.28 7.87
N LYS A 110 15.01 21.48 7.29
CA LYS A 110 13.83 22.26 6.85
C LYS A 110 13.01 21.49 5.82
N ARG A 111 13.66 20.88 4.82
CA ARG A 111 12.99 20.11 3.76
C ARG A 111 12.37 18.82 4.29
N ILE A 112 13.03 18.14 5.23
CA ILE A 112 12.45 16.98 5.93
C ILE A 112 11.19 17.40 6.69
N GLY A 113 11.24 18.49 7.46
CA GLY A 113 10.08 19.02 8.18
C GLY A 113 8.93 19.41 7.26
N TYR A 114 9.24 20.03 6.11
CA TYR A 114 8.23 20.34 5.10
C TYR A 114 7.63 19.05 4.51
N LEU A 115 8.45 18.06 4.14
CA LEU A 115 7.98 16.79 3.61
C LEU A 115 7.07 16.07 4.62
N THR A 116 7.47 15.97 5.89
CA THR A 116 6.69 15.29 6.92
C THR A 116 5.36 15.98 7.20
N LYS A 117 5.28 17.32 7.10
CA LYS A 117 4.02 18.07 7.16
C LYS A 117 3.00 17.57 6.13
N TYR A 118 3.42 17.29 4.90
CA TYR A 118 2.50 16.79 3.85
C TYR A 118 2.31 15.27 3.89
N LEU A 119 3.16 14.53 4.60
CA LEU A 119 2.89 13.12 4.89
C LEU A 119 1.67 12.92 5.79
N THR A 120 1.34 13.89 6.65
CA THR A 120 0.23 13.77 7.60
C THR A 120 -1.06 14.49 7.16
N LYS A 121 -0.99 15.48 6.26
CA LYS A 121 -2.14 16.29 5.85
C LYS A 121 -3.12 15.54 4.94
N SER A 122 -4.32 15.18 5.38
CA SER A 122 -5.32 14.47 4.56
C SER A 122 -6.15 15.42 3.70
N LEU A 123 -6.56 14.99 2.50
CA LEU A 123 -7.62 15.68 1.74
C LEU A 123 -9.01 15.32 2.28
N GLY A 124 -9.12 14.22 3.02
CA GLY A 124 -10.32 13.88 3.79
C GLY A 124 -10.36 14.52 5.18
N ASP A 125 -9.39 15.37 5.53
CA ASP A 125 -9.47 16.14 6.78
C ASP A 125 -10.68 17.07 6.70
N THR A 126 -11.32 17.28 7.85
CA THR A 126 -12.49 18.15 7.94
C THR A 126 -12.07 19.55 7.50
N LEU A 127 -12.71 20.06 6.44
CA LEU A 127 -12.57 21.46 6.08
C LEU A 127 -13.17 22.31 7.20
N ASP A 128 -12.49 23.40 7.56
CA ASP A 128 -13.04 24.38 8.49
C ASP A 128 -14.38 24.89 7.91
N PRO A 129 -15.51 24.73 8.61
CA PRO A 129 -16.80 25.24 8.14
C PRO A 129 -16.80 26.75 7.91
N ASP A 130 -15.94 27.49 8.61
CA ASP A 130 -15.87 28.96 8.56
C ASP A 130 -14.92 29.46 7.45
N ASP A 131 -14.17 28.56 6.80
CA ASP A 131 -13.31 28.95 5.68
C ASP A 131 -14.14 29.45 4.48
N ILE A 132 -13.69 30.56 3.92
CA ILE A 132 -14.16 31.05 2.62
C ILE A 132 -13.97 29.95 1.56
N GLY A 133 -15.06 29.55 0.91
CA GLY A 133 -15.06 28.50 -0.11
C GLY A 133 -15.19 27.07 0.41
N TYR A 134 -15.61 26.86 1.67
CA TYR A 134 -15.97 25.54 2.22
C TYR A 134 -16.89 24.74 1.27
N HIS A 135 -18.05 25.30 0.91
CA HIS A 135 -19.04 24.61 0.07
C HIS A 135 -18.48 24.22 -1.29
N ALA A 136 -17.82 25.15 -1.98
CA ALA A 136 -17.22 24.90 -3.29
C ALA A 136 -16.17 23.77 -3.25
N ARG A 137 -15.31 23.75 -2.23
CA ARG A 137 -14.29 22.70 -2.04
C ARG A 137 -14.93 21.35 -1.73
N ARG A 138 -15.94 21.33 -0.85
CA ARG A 138 -16.68 20.11 -0.51
C ARG A 138 -17.36 19.51 -1.73
N ASP A 139 -18.06 20.34 -2.50
CA ASP A 139 -18.79 19.89 -3.69
C ASP A 139 -17.84 19.44 -4.80
N HIS A 140 -16.68 20.09 -4.93
CA HIS A 140 -15.62 19.63 -5.84
C HIS A 140 -15.09 18.25 -5.44
N ALA A 141 -14.81 18.02 -4.15
CA ALA A 141 -14.37 16.72 -3.67
C ALA A 141 -15.44 15.64 -3.91
N ALA A 142 -16.72 15.94 -3.66
CA ALA A 142 -17.82 15.03 -3.92
C ALA A 142 -17.94 14.65 -5.41
N ARG A 143 -17.83 15.63 -6.33
CA ARG A 143 -17.79 15.35 -7.77
C ARG A 143 -16.63 14.44 -8.16
N MET A 144 -15.46 14.62 -7.54
CA MET A 144 -14.30 13.78 -7.79
C MET A 144 -14.48 12.35 -7.26
N VAL A 145 -15.10 12.18 -6.08
CA VAL A 145 -15.46 10.84 -5.55
C VAL A 145 -16.38 10.14 -6.54
N GLU A 146 -17.41 10.82 -7.01
CA GLU A 146 -18.41 10.21 -7.89
C GLU A 146 -17.81 9.85 -9.25
N ALA A 147 -16.99 10.73 -9.84
CA ALA A 147 -16.28 10.44 -11.07
C ALA A 147 -15.37 9.21 -10.95
N LEU A 148 -14.57 9.12 -9.87
CA LEU A 148 -13.64 8.00 -9.64
C LEU A 148 -14.31 6.74 -9.09
N ARG A 149 -15.62 6.77 -8.82
CA ARG A 149 -16.34 5.66 -8.20
C ARG A 149 -16.32 4.42 -9.08
N TYR A 150 -16.41 4.60 -10.40
CA TYR A 150 -16.55 3.54 -11.39
C TYR A 150 -15.26 3.24 -12.17
N GLU A 151 -14.20 4.01 -11.97
CA GLU A 151 -12.91 3.78 -12.60
C GLU A 151 -12.23 2.53 -12.03
N PRO A 152 -11.73 1.56 -12.82
CA PRO A 152 -10.99 0.44 -12.26
C PRO A 152 -9.66 0.89 -11.64
N CYS A 153 -9.42 0.58 -10.35
CA CYS A 153 -8.20 1.01 -9.67
C CYS A 153 -7.07 -0.03 -9.63
N SER A 154 -7.35 -1.28 -9.99
CA SER A 154 -6.43 -2.43 -9.90
C SER A 154 -7.05 -3.67 -10.56
N PRO A 155 -6.27 -4.72 -10.88
CA PRO A 155 -6.81 -6.00 -11.39
C PRO A 155 -7.93 -6.61 -10.53
N THR A 156 -7.88 -6.41 -9.21
CA THR A 156 -8.86 -6.96 -8.26
C THR A 156 -10.05 -6.01 -8.00
N CYS A 157 -10.23 -4.95 -8.81
CA CYS A 157 -11.25 -3.94 -8.57
C CYS A 157 -12.64 -4.44 -8.99
N ALA A 158 -13.64 -4.35 -8.12
CA ALA A 158 -15.02 -4.74 -8.44
C ALA A 158 -15.63 -3.97 -9.62
N ASN A 159 -15.05 -2.82 -10.00
CA ASN A 159 -15.53 -2.03 -11.14
C ASN A 159 -15.31 -2.71 -12.49
N TRP A 160 -14.44 -3.72 -12.59
CA TRP A 160 -14.32 -4.51 -13.83
C TRP A 160 -15.64 -5.15 -14.25
N LEU A 161 -16.49 -5.49 -13.28
CA LEU A 161 -17.83 -6.00 -13.54
C LEU A 161 -18.72 -5.02 -14.32
N ARG A 162 -18.47 -3.71 -14.21
CA ARG A 162 -19.20 -2.68 -14.99
C ARG A 162 -18.92 -2.81 -16.50
N TYR A 163 -17.69 -3.23 -16.83
CA TYR A 163 -17.15 -3.31 -18.18
C TYR A 163 -17.15 -4.75 -18.71
N GLY A 164 -17.82 -5.67 -18.02
CA GLY A 164 -17.97 -7.06 -18.45
C GLY A 164 -16.73 -7.94 -18.27
N VAL A 165 -15.83 -7.60 -17.34
CA VAL A 165 -14.67 -8.44 -16.99
C VAL A 165 -14.75 -8.85 -15.53
N GLN A 166 -14.46 -10.12 -15.23
CA GLN A 166 -14.36 -10.55 -13.84
C GLN A 166 -13.03 -10.06 -13.23
N PRO A 167 -13.06 -9.39 -12.06
CA PRO A 167 -11.83 -8.96 -11.40
C PRO A 167 -10.99 -10.15 -10.96
N LYS A 168 -9.65 -9.99 -10.95
CA LYS A 168 -8.74 -11.04 -10.45
C LYS A 168 -9.09 -11.45 -9.02
N GLY A 169 -9.31 -12.75 -8.81
CA GLY A 169 -9.76 -13.32 -7.55
C GLY A 169 -11.19 -12.90 -7.20
N ALA A 170 -12.10 -12.95 -8.18
CA ALA A 170 -13.50 -12.56 -8.02
C ALA A 170 -14.19 -13.34 -6.89
N LYS A 171 -15.15 -12.69 -6.22
CA LYS A 171 -15.91 -13.26 -5.11
C LYS A 171 -17.37 -12.85 -5.20
N ALA A 172 -18.24 -13.68 -4.64
CA ALA A 172 -19.65 -13.34 -4.45
C ALA A 172 -19.81 -11.99 -3.74
N GLY A 173 -20.76 -11.17 -4.23
CA GLY A 173 -21.11 -9.88 -3.63
C GLY A 173 -20.18 -8.72 -4.00
N MET A 174 -19.28 -8.89 -4.96
CA MET A 174 -18.62 -7.74 -5.60
C MET A 174 -19.63 -7.00 -6.48
N VAL A 175 -19.64 -5.68 -6.40
CA VAL A 175 -20.61 -4.83 -7.10
C VAL A 175 -19.88 -3.60 -7.67
N PRO A 176 -20.14 -3.21 -8.94
CA PRO A 176 -19.68 -1.96 -9.50
C PRO A 176 -19.93 -0.75 -8.59
N GLY A 177 -18.95 0.14 -8.48
CA GLY A 177 -19.02 1.34 -7.66
C GLY A 177 -18.95 1.12 -6.15
N ARG A 178 -18.67 -0.13 -5.69
CA ARG A 178 -18.50 -0.47 -4.26
C ARG A 178 -17.15 -1.13 -3.96
N CYS A 179 -16.13 -0.85 -4.78
CA CYS A 179 -14.77 -1.33 -4.52
C CYS A 179 -14.24 -0.83 -3.17
N ARG A 180 -13.72 -1.75 -2.34
CA ARG A 180 -13.22 -1.45 -0.98
C ARG A 180 -11.75 -0.98 -0.96
N SER A 181 -11.14 -0.84 -2.14
CA SER A 181 -9.75 -0.39 -2.27
C SER A 181 -9.58 1.03 -1.75
N LYS A 182 -8.36 1.33 -1.30
CA LYS A 182 -7.99 2.68 -0.87
C LYS A 182 -8.18 3.72 -1.98
N ALA A 183 -8.00 3.34 -3.24
CA ALA A 183 -8.14 4.27 -4.36
C ALA A 183 -9.54 4.92 -4.46
N HIS A 184 -10.60 4.26 -3.97
CA HIS A 184 -11.97 4.78 -3.99
C HIS A 184 -12.39 5.50 -2.70
N LYS A 185 -11.47 5.69 -1.76
CA LYS A 185 -11.79 6.41 -0.52
C LYS A 185 -11.63 7.92 -0.74
N PRO A 186 -12.57 8.75 -0.24
CA PRO A 186 -12.44 10.21 -0.29
C PRO A 186 -11.10 10.73 0.26
N GLU A 187 -10.60 10.11 1.33
CA GLU A 187 -9.30 10.40 1.98
C GLU A 187 -8.07 10.26 1.06
N HIS A 188 -8.24 9.55 -0.07
CA HIS A 188 -7.19 9.19 -1.01
C HIS A 188 -7.41 9.78 -2.41
N LEU A 189 -8.46 10.59 -2.60
CA LEU A 189 -8.66 11.37 -3.83
C LEU A 189 -7.46 12.30 -4.08
N GLY A 190 -7.06 12.49 -5.34
CA GLY A 190 -5.95 13.36 -5.72
C GLY A 190 -4.54 12.89 -5.29
N TYR A 191 -4.45 11.89 -4.42
CA TYR A 191 -3.23 11.19 -4.04
C TYR A 191 -3.48 9.69 -4.09
N ALA A 192 -3.60 9.15 -5.31
CA ALA A 192 -3.84 7.74 -5.54
C ALA A 192 -2.70 6.91 -4.91
N GLY A 193 -2.91 6.42 -3.69
CA GLY A 193 -2.03 5.46 -3.03
C GLY A 193 -1.48 5.90 -1.68
N ARG A 194 -0.28 5.41 -1.37
CA ARG A 194 0.39 5.66 -0.10
C ARG A 194 1.26 6.91 -0.26
N ARG A 195 1.19 7.84 0.68
CA ARG A 195 2.06 9.03 0.73
C ARG A 195 3.56 8.71 0.79
N VAL A 196 3.86 7.49 1.23
CA VAL A 196 5.18 6.87 1.13
C VAL A 196 5.02 5.58 0.32
N LEU A 197 5.42 5.62 -0.94
CA LEU A 197 5.51 4.43 -1.78
C LEU A 197 6.90 3.81 -1.59
N VAL A 198 6.89 2.52 -1.28
CA VAL A 198 8.07 1.67 -1.42
C VAL A 198 7.88 0.95 -2.74
N SER A 199 8.46 1.50 -3.81
CA SER A 199 8.35 0.89 -5.12
C SER A 199 9.29 -0.32 -5.21
N ARG A 200 8.71 -1.51 -5.23
CA ARG A 200 9.43 -2.74 -5.59
C ARG A 200 10.06 -2.61 -6.98
N LYS A 201 9.45 -1.86 -7.90
CA LYS A 201 10.00 -1.65 -9.25
C LYS A 201 11.26 -0.78 -9.25
N TRP A 202 11.39 0.16 -8.31
CA TRP A 202 12.54 1.07 -8.24
C TRP A 202 13.68 0.49 -7.39
N SER A 203 13.37 0.04 -6.17
CA SER A 203 14.41 -0.42 -5.25
C SER A 203 14.67 -1.92 -5.31
N ASN A 204 13.85 -2.68 -6.06
CA ASN A 204 13.79 -4.15 -6.05
C ASN A 204 13.71 -4.76 -4.63
N LYS A 205 13.16 -4.00 -3.67
CA LYS A 205 13.08 -4.39 -2.26
C LYS A 205 11.65 -4.50 -1.77
N THR A 206 11.36 -5.56 -1.02
CA THR A 206 10.10 -5.75 -0.30
C THR A 206 10.04 -4.89 0.96
N LEU A 207 8.82 -4.69 1.51
CA LEU A 207 8.66 -4.00 2.81
C LEU A 207 9.40 -4.70 3.95
N ARG A 208 9.65 -6.01 3.82
CA ARG A 208 10.41 -6.79 4.80
C ARG A 208 11.90 -6.44 4.71
N GLU A 209 12.46 -6.41 3.51
CA GLU A 209 13.86 -5.99 3.28
C GLU A 209 14.09 -4.56 3.77
N HIS A 210 13.19 -3.62 3.46
CA HIS A 210 13.29 -2.25 4.00
C HIS A 210 13.22 -2.18 5.54
N ARG A 211 12.50 -3.10 6.20
CA ARG A 211 12.53 -3.19 7.67
C ARG A 211 13.86 -3.74 8.16
N GLN A 212 14.44 -4.71 7.46
CA GLN A 212 15.74 -5.28 7.77
C GLN A 212 16.83 -4.21 7.61
N ASP A 213 16.85 -3.47 6.50
CA ASP A 213 17.81 -2.38 6.26
C ASP A 213 17.77 -1.33 7.38
N ARG A 214 16.55 -0.86 7.75
CA ARG A 214 16.41 0.12 8.85
C ARG A 214 16.88 -0.44 10.17
N ARG A 215 16.61 -1.73 10.43
CA ARG A 215 17.05 -2.38 11.66
C ARG A 215 18.57 -2.50 11.69
N ALA A 216 19.20 -2.94 10.60
CA ALA A 216 20.65 -3.02 10.46
C ALA A 216 21.29 -1.64 10.69
N TRP A 217 20.76 -0.58 10.06
CA TRP A 217 21.23 0.79 10.26
C TRP A 217 21.11 1.25 11.72
N VAL A 218 19.97 0.98 12.39
CA VAL A 218 19.79 1.35 13.80
C VAL A 218 20.79 0.61 14.70
N LEU A 219 21.04 -0.67 14.44
CA LEU A 219 22.01 -1.44 15.21
C LEU A 219 23.44 -0.92 15.02
N ASP A 220 23.82 -0.65 13.77
CA ASP A 220 25.11 -0.06 13.42
C ASP A 220 25.32 1.31 14.09
N ALA A 221 24.33 2.20 13.98
CA ALA A 221 24.36 3.52 14.62
C ALA A 221 24.45 3.45 16.15
N LEU A 222 23.96 2.36 16.76
CA LEU A 222 24.00 2.12 18.21
C LEU A 222 25.19 1.25 18.64
N GLY A 223 26.05 0.82 17.71
CA GLY A 223 27.19 -0.07 17.99
C GLY A 223 26.78 -1.44 18.52
N LEU A 224 25.60 -1.93 18.18
CA LEU A 224 25.06 -3.20 18.67
C LEU A 224 25.24 -4.34 17.66
N PRO A 225 25.61 -5.55 18.11
CA PRO A 225 25.62 -6.71 17.25
C PRO A 225 24.18 -7.07 16.81
N ASP A 226 24.04 -7.56 15.58
CA ASP A 226 22.78 -8.13 15.13
C ASP A 226 22.58 -9.54 15.68
N GLU A 227 22.14 -9.63 16.95
CA GLU A 227 21.87 -10.91 17.63
C GLU A 227 20.73 -11.72 16.99
N THR A 228 19.98 -11.15 16.04
CA THR A 228 18.93 -11.87 15.30
C THR A 228 19.37 -12.30 13.90
N ALA A 229 20.62 -12.04 13.51
CA ALA A 229 21.26 -12.67 12.36
C ALA A 229 21.40 -14.18 12.65
N THR A 230 20.28 -14.85 12.60
CA THR A 230 20.20 -16.30 12.71
C THR A 230 20.62 -16.82 11.35
N ASP A 231 21.56 -17.75 11.30
CA ASP A 231 21.98 -18.42 10.06
C ASP A 231 20.73 -18.75 9.22
N PRO A 232 20.58 -18.17 8.02
CA PRO A 232 19.38 -18.32 7.21
C PRO A 232 19.11 -19.77 6.78
N HIS A 233 20.12 -20.65 6.86
CA HIS A 233 19.97 -22.09 6.59
C HIS A 233 19.67 -22.94 7.84
N ARG A 234 19.73 -22.35 9.04
CA ARG A 234 19.49 -23.08 10.29
C ARG A 234 18.02 -23.41 10.53
N TYR A 235 17.09 -22.63 9.96
CA TYR A 235 15.66 -22.82 10.15
C TYR A 235 14.87 -22.65 8.85
N VAL A 236 13.99 -23.63 8.56
CA VAL A 236 13.00 -23.52 7.49
C VAL A 236 11.68 -23.04 8.08
N TRP A 237 11.22 -21.87 7.65
CA TRP A 237 9.94 -21.31 8.08
C TRP A 237 8.84 -21.71 7.11
N ARG A 238 7.76 -22.32 7.62
CA ARG A 238 6.54 -22.58 6.84
C ARG A 238 5.36 -21.78 7.41
N PRO A 239 4.47 -21.24 6.56
CA PRO A 239 3.24 -20.60 7.03
C PRO A 239 2.40 -21.59 7.83
N VAL A 240 2.03 -21.24 9.06
CA VAL A 240 1.12 -22.04 9.88
C VAL A 240 -0.32 -21.73 9.45
N SER A 241 -1.03 -22.75 8.97
CA SER A 241 -2.42 -22.62 8.53
C SER A 241 -3.32 -22.08 9.64
N THR A 242 -4.36 -21.34 9.29
CA THR A 242 -5.38 -20.89 10.26
C THR A 242 -6.13 -22.05 10.90
N LYS A 243 -6.19 -23.20 10.22
CA LYS A 243 -6.81 -24.45 10.66
C LYS A 243 -5.86 -25.37 11.43
N ASP A 244 -4.60 -25.00 11.60
CA ASP A 244 -3.62 -25.83 12.33
C ASP A 244 -4.00 -25.89 13.83
N PRO A 245 -4.27 -27.08 14.39
CA PRO A 245 -4.67 -27.23 15.79
C PRO A 245 -3.56 -26.88 16.78
N THR A 246 -2.30 -26.90 16.34
CA THR A 246 -1.13 -26.51 17.15
C THR A 246 -0.84 -25.01 17.13
N ARG A 247 -1.59 -24.27 16.31
CA ARG A 247 -1.41 -22.81 16.16
C ARG A 247 -1.65 -22.13 17.49
N THR A 248 -0.65 -21.38 17.95
CA THR A 248 -0.78 -20.57 19.17
C THR A 248 -2.01 -19.64 19.07
N PRO A 249 -2.93 -19.67 20.05
CA PRO A 249 -4.13 -18.83 20.05
C PRO A 249 -3.83 -17.35 19.84
N LEU A 250 -4.75 -16.63 19.20
CA LEU A 250 -4.55 -15.22 18.84
C LEU A 250 -4.21 -14.35 20.05
N ALA A 251 -4.95 -14.48 21.15
CA ALA A 251 -4.71 -13.72 22.38
C ALA A 251 -3.26 -13.89 22.89
N LYS A 252 -2.74 -15.12 22.93
CA LYS A 252 -1.37 -15.40 23.38
C LYS A 252 -0.31 -14.84 22.42
N ARG A 253 -0.57 -14.86 21.11
CA ARG A 253 0.32 -14.21 20.12
C ARG A 253 0.32 -12.69 20.26
N LEU A 254 -0.84 -12.08 20.52
CA LEU A 254 -0.95 -10.64 20.79
C LEU A 254 -0.18 -10.25 22.05
N LEU A 255 -0.34 -11.00 23.16
CA LEU A 255 0.40 -10.76 24.41
C LEU A 255 1.92 -10.88 24.20
N ARG A 256 2.40 -11.88 23.45
CA ARG A 256 3.82 -12.00 23.07
C ARG A 256 4.29 -10.79 22.26
N GLY A 257 3.46 -10.31 21.31
CA GLY A 257 3.75 -9.11 20.53
C GLY A 257 3.86 -7.85 21.38
N VAL A 258 2.95 -7.68 22.33
CA VAL A 258 2.96 -6.57 23.32
C VAL A 258 4.21 -6.64 24.19
N ALA A 259 4.51 -7.80 24.78
CA ALA A 259 5.70 -8.00 25.61
C ALA A 259 7.00 -7.72 24.84
N ASN A 260 7.08 -8.15 23.58
CA ASN A 260 8.21 -7.83 22.72
C ASN A 260 8.33 -6.32 22.48
N ARG A 261 7.21 -5.62 22.22
CA ARG A 261 7.20 -4.17 22.02
C ARG A 261 7.62 -3.40 23.27
N HIS A 262 7.20 -3.83 24.46
CA HIS A 262 7.68 -3.28 25.73
C HIS A 262 9.19 -3.47 25.89
N ARG A 263 9.70 -4.69 25.62
CA ARG A 263 11.13 -5.00 25.68
C ARG A 263 11.94 -4.12 24.72
N THR A 264 11.50 -3.99 23.47
CA THR A 264 12.15 -3.12 22.48
C THR A 264 12.13 -1.66 22.92
N ARG A 265 11.01 -1.15 23.44
CA ARG A 265 10.91 0.23 23.92
C ARG A 265 11.85 0.50 25.09
N LYS A 266 11.87 -0.38 26.10
CA LYS A 266 12.79 -0.27 27.24
C LYS A 266 14.23 -0.24 26.76
N ARG A 267 14.60 -1.16 25.86
CA ARG A 267 15.94 -1.23 25.27
C ARG A 267 16.32 0.05 24.51
N LEU A 268 15.41 0.63 23.73
CA LEU A 268 15.66 1.90 23.03
C LEU A 268 15.89 3.06 24.00
N LEU A 269 15.11 3.14 25.10
CA LEU A 269 15.29 4.16 26.13
C LEU A 269 16.65 4.02 26.83
N GLU A 270 17.05 2.79 27.16
CA GLU A 270 18.37 2.51 27.74
C GLU A 270 19.51 2.97 26.82
N LEU A 271 19.39 2.69 25.51
CA LEU A 271 20.42 3.06 24.53
C LEU A 271 20.46 4.58 24.29
N GLN A 272 19.31 5.24 24.26
CA GLN A 272 19.21 6.69 24.17
C GLN A 272 19.88 7.35 25.38
N ALA A 273 19.60 6.88 26.61
CA ALA A 273 20.22 7.41 27.83
C ALA A 273 21.75 7.26 27.80
N ARG A 274 22.26 6.12 27.32
CA ARG A 274 23.71 5.90 27.13
C ARG A 274 24.31 6.85 26.10
N ALA A 275 23.65 7.04 24.97
CA ALA A 275 24.10 7.96 23.92
C ALA A 275 24.12 9.41 24.39
N ASP A 276 23.16 9.81 25.22
CA ASP A 276 23.05 11.16 25.81
C ASP A 276 23.98 11.37 27.01
N GLY A 277 24.84 10.39 27.36
CA GLY A 277 25.79 10.48 28.46
C GLY A 277 25.15 10.51 29.86
N ARG A 278 23.88 10.08 29.99
CA ARG A 278 23.16 10.06 31.28
C ARG A 278 23.23 8.64 31.87
N PRO A 279 23.71 8.45 33.12
CA PRO A 279 23.61 7.16 33.78
C PRO A 279 22.12 6.81 33.96
N ILE A 280 21.77 5.56 33.66
CA ILE A 280 20.41 5.05 33.81
C ILE A 280 20.16 4.88 35.31
N GLU A 281 19.41 5.80 35.92
CA GLU A 281 18.80 5.55 37.23
C GLU A 281 17.81 4.40 37.09
N ASP A 282 17.82 3.49 38.07
CA ASP A 282 17.01 2.27 38.07
C ASP A 282 15.51 2.60 37.94
N LEU A 283 14.95 2.40 36.74
CA LEU A 283 13.54 2.64 36.43
C LEU A 283 12.63 1.51 36.93
N SER A 284 12.93 0.98 38.13
CA SER A 284 12.06 0.04 38.82
C SER A 284 10.92 0.80 39.50
N ALA A 285 9.67 0.46 39.19
CA ALA A 285 8.49 1.08 39.80
C ALA A 285 8.16 0.51 41.20
N THR A 286 9.07 -0.26 41.81
CA THR A 286 8.90 -0.83 43.16
C THR A 286 10.20 -0.71 43.94
N SER A 287 10.15 -0.03 45.09
CA SER A 287 11.26 0.02 46.05
C SER A 287 11.57 -1.38 46.61
N PRO A 288 12.84 -1.74 46.84
CA PRO A 288 13.18 -3.00 47.49
C PRO A 288 12.62 -3.01 48.93
N PRO A 289 12.11 -4.15 49.41
CA PRO A 289 11.60 -4.26 50.76
C PRO A 289 12.74 -4.02 51.75
N GLY A 290 12.55 -3.05 52.65
CA GLY A 290 13.51 -2.71 53.69
C GLY A 290 13.75 -3.91 54.62
N VAL A 291 15.02 -4.21 54.85
CA VAL A 291 15.44 -5.20 55.85
C VAL A 291 15.12 -4.63 57.23
N ALA A 292 14.22 -5.28 57.96
CA ALA A 292 13.95 -4.98 59.36
C ALA A 292 15.12 -5.49 60.22
N ALA A 293 15.52 -4.68 61.21
CA ALA A 293 16.56 -4.97 62.20
C ALA A 293 16.15 -6.06 63.19
#